data_AF-A0A0B7NLS3-F1
#
_entry.id   AF-A0A0B7NLS3-F1
#
_cell.length_a   1.000
_cell.length_b   1.000
_cell.length_c   1.000
_cell.angle_alpha   90.00
_cell.angle_beta   90.00
_cell.angle_gamma   90.00
#
_symmetry.space_group_name_H-M   'P 1'
#
loop_
_entity.id
_entity.type
_entity.pdbx_description
1 polymer ?
#
loop_
_entity_poly.entity_id
_entity_poly.type
_entity_poly.pdbx_seq_one_letter_code
_entity_poly.pdbx_strand_id
1 'polypeptide(L)'
;MWSFGPLPGRTVSEWHRELGPIIKLQMGRRTWIVVDDPVLAHKIFVTHGADTSYRAYGTYADKYFSNGARGIAFSQPGVHWNKNRSAALSVLAPKQIKKYIESIHQETSDLVDRLLESTEKNGFTDPYKFNELCFLNVVFNVAFGRRFESVDDPEFLHVINMIETSMKFLSLEKDKPNFLPIVSIIDYFAGTEAKMKHFTDTVRNPAFERFIKEALEKEGPNVVKSLQEDGFDLPDEDRLVLLGDIITGGTDTLSVTFSWNLAIMCHHPELQERISSEIDKFIQVHGRMPTFTERTEVPLCISVMKECMRYRPTTYFGLPHSTDKDIEVDGYILPKGCTIITNMDSMHKNPKQYPVHPEAFMPERFMDNLKTMQSSANGKIEQRDNFNFGWGRRLCPGSYLAEVELFNAFVQVFARCKIEPISQEEYPDITGARENAGLNILPPPYRVRFLKREDTLVIV
;
A
#
# COMPACT_ATOMS: atom_id res chain seq x y z
N MET A 1 -15.43 -8.07 -18.27
CA MET A 1 -15.63 -7.17 -17.11
C MET A 1 -16.76 -7.68 -16.22
N TRP A 2 -17.92 -8.05 -16.79
CA TRP A 2 -19.04 -8.58 -16.00
C TRP A 2 -18.79 -10.00 -15.47
N SER A 3 -17.92 -10.76 -16.14
CA SER A 3 -17.46 -12.07 -15.70
C SER A 3 -16.49 -12.05 -14.51
N PHE A 4 -15.98 -10.89 -14.08
CA PHE A 4 -15.06 -10.82 -12.93
C PHE A 4 -15.78 -10.97 -11.58
N GLY A 5 -17.10 -10.81 -11.55
CA GLY A 5 -17.85 -10.81 -10.30
C GLY A 5 -17.47 -9.65 -9.37
N PRO A 6 -17.86 -9.71 -8.09
CA PRO A 6 -17.63 -8.63 -7.11
C PRO A 6 -16.19 -8.59 -6.58
N LEU A 7 -15.41 -9.66 -6.74
CA LEU A 7 -14.01 -9.74 -6.30
C LEU A 7 -13.14 -10.31 -7.44
N PRO A 8 -12.75 -9.46 -8.41
CA PRO A 8 -12.03 -9.85 -9.61
C PRO A 8 -10.75 -10.65 -9.33
N GLY A 9 -10.03 -10.34 -8.24
CA GLY A 9 -8.85 -11.08 -7.83
C GLY A 9 -9.10 -12.57 -7.63
N ARG A 10 -10.17 -12.93 -6.90
CA ARG A 10 -10.51 -14.33 -6.60
C ARG A 10 -10.94 -15.07 -7.86
N THR A 11 -11.79 -14.45 -8.67
CA THR A 11 -12.23 -15.00 -9.94
C THR A 11 -11.05 -15.30 -10.87
N VAL A 12 -10.08 -14.38 -10.95
CA VAL A 12 -8.87 -14.60 -11.76
C VAL A 12 -7.97 -15.67 -11.14
N SER A 13 -7.87 -15.75 -9.82
CA SER A 13 -7.16 -16.86 -9.14
C SER A 13 -7.78 -18.23 -9.47
N GLU A 14 -9.11 -18.32 -9.56
CA GLU A 14 -9.79 -19.54 -10.00
C GLU A 14 -9.46 -19.89 -11.45
N TRP A 15 -9.47 -18.91 -12.35
CA TRP A 15 -9.08 -19.13 -13.74
C TRP A 15 -7.63 -19.61 -13.87
N HIS A 16 -6.71 -19.15 -13.02
CA HIS A 16 -5.32 -19.62 -13.05
C HIS A 16 -5.19 -21.10 -12.67
N ARG A 17 -6.05 -21.59 -11.77
CA ARG A 17 -6.08 -23.02 -11.43
C ARG A 17 -6.50 -23.88 -12.62
N GLU A 18 -7.34 -23.36 -13.50
CA GLU A 18 -7.84 -24.07 -14.69
C GLU A 18 -6.96 -23.89 -15.94
N LEU A 19 -6.44 -22.68 -16.14
CA LEU A 19 -5.79 -22.26 -17.40
C LEU A 19 -4.26 -22.20 -17.31
N GLY A 20 -3.70 -22.20 -16.10
CA GLY A 20 -2.27 -22.20 -15.85
C GLY A 20 -1.68 -20.81 -15.49
N PRO A 21 -0.34 -20.68 -15.52
CA PRO A 21 0.39 -19.60 -14.85
C PRO A 21 0.26 -18.20 -15.50
N ILE A 22 -0.30 -18.17 -16.70
CA ILE A 22 -0.46 -16.97 -17.51
C ILE A 22 -1.77 -17.04 -18.30
N ILE A 23 -2.58 -16.00 -18.18
CA ILE A 23 -3.90 -15.92 -18.82
C ILE A 23 -3.95 -14.70 -19.71
N LYS A 24 -4.43 -14.90 -20.94
CA LYS A 24 -4.78 -13.81 -21.86
C LYS A 24 -6.25 -13.46 -21.72
N LEU A 25 -6.55 -12.21 -21.36
CA LEU A 25 -7.89 -11.65 -21.29
C LEU A 25 -8.06 -10.59 -22.37
N GLN A 26 -9.13 -10.68 -23.16
CA GLN A 26 -9.48 -9.64 -24.13
C GLN A 26 -10.45 -8.64 -23.49
N MET A 27 -9.94 -7.48 -23.07
CA MET A 27 -10.76 -6.40 -22.50
C MET A 27 -11.08 -5.37 -23.59
N GLY A 28 -12.15 -5.65 -24.33
CA GLY A 28 -12.54 -4.84 -25.49
C GLY A 28 -11.44 -4.83 -26.54
N ARG A 29 -10.84 -3.67 -26.83
CA ARG A 29 -9.74 -3.56 -27.82
C ARG A 29 -8.35 -3.83 -27.24
N ARG A 30 -8.21 -4.03 -25.93
CA ARG A 30 -6.92 -4.23 -25.27
C ARG A 30 -6.72 -5.69 -24.87
N THR A 31 -5.54 -6.21 -25.20
CA THR A 31 -5.06 -7.50 -24.71
C THR A 31 -4.47 -7.30 -23.33
N TRP A 32 -4.97 -8.05 -22.36
CA TRP A 32 -4.45 -8.12 -21.00
C TRP A 32 -3.82 -9.48 -20.78
N ILE A 33 -2.68 -9.49 -20.10
CA ILE A 33 -1.97 -10.71 -19.71
C ILE A 33 -1.84 -10.67 -18.20
N VAL A 34 -2.44 -11.66 -17.55
CA VAL A 34 -2.36 -11.83 -16.09
C VAL A 34 -1.38 -12.94 -15.78
N VAL A 35 -0.46 -12.67 -14.85
CA VAL A 35 0.59 -13.60 -14.43
C VAL A 35 0.43 -13.90 -12.94
N ASP A 36 0.43 -15.18 -12.56
CA ASP A 36 0.34 -15.59 -11.16
C ASP A 36 1.46 -16.54 -10.68
N ASP A 37 2.38 -16.89 -11.57
CA ASP A 37 3.60 -17.60 -11.20
C ASP A 37 4.71 -16.58 -10.84
N PRO A 38 5.23 -16.58 -9.59
CA PRO A 38 6.23 -15.61 -9.16
C PRO A 38 7.54 -15.66 -9.96
N VAL A 39 7.94 -16.82 -10.46
CA VAL A 39 9.18 -16.99 -11.24
C VAL A 39 8.99 -16.40 -12.63
N LEU A 40 7.87 -16.69 -13.28
CA LEU A 40 7.51 -16.10 -14.55
C LEU A 40 7.33 -14.58 -14.43
N ALA A 41 6.68 -14.10 -13.37
CA ALA A 41 6.58 -12.68 -13.07
C ALA A 41 7.98 -12.04 -12.91
N HIS A 42 8.91 -12.68 -12.20
CA HIS A 42 10.28 -12.18 -12.10
C HIS A 42 10.96 -12.05 -13.47
N LYS A 43 10.83 -13.05 -14.34
CA LYS A 43 11.36 -12.97 -15.72
C LYS A 43 10.75 -11.81 -16.51
N ILE A 44 9.42 -11.68 -16.50
CA ILE A 44 8.71 -10.65 -17.26
C ILE A 44 9.01 -9.24 -16.74
N PHE A 45 8.87 -9.02 -15.42
CA PHE A 45 8.89 -7.67 -14.84
C PHE A 45 10.28 -7.21 -14.38
N VAL A 46 11.22 -8.13 -14.14
CA VAL A 46 12.58 -7.82 -13.71
C VAL A 46 13.57 -8.05 -14.85
N THR A 47 13.64 -9.29 -15.39
CA THR A 47 14.62 -9.63 -16.44
C THR A 47 14.32 -8.87 -17.74
N HIS A 48 13.05 -8.81 -18.16
CA HIS A 48 12.58 -8.01 -19.29
C HIS A 48 12.07 -6.62 -18.87
N GLY A 49 12.43 -6.15 -17.67
CA GLY A 49 11.89 -4.92 -17.08
C GLY A 49 12.06 -3.66 -17.94
N ALA A 50 13.11 -3.58 -18.76
CA ALA A 50 13.30 -2.46 -19.68
C ALA A 50 12.17 -2.36 -20.73
N ASP A 51 11.67 -3.50 -21.20
CA ASP A 51 10.64 -3.60 -22.24
C ASP A 51 9.22 -3.65 -21.65
N THR A 52 9.09 -3.99 -20.36
CA THR A 52 7.81 -4.23 -19.68
C THR A 52 7.46 -3.22 -18.60
N SER A 53 8.31 -2.20 -18.38
CA SER A 53 8.05 -1.17 -17.36
C SER A 53 7.21 0.00 -17.86
N TYR A 54 6.65 -0.05 -19.06
CA TYR A 54 5.76 0.99 -19.57
C TYR A 54 4.40 0.94 -18.86
N ARG A 55 3.57 1.97 -19.06
CA ARG A 55 2.24 2.06 -18.46
C ARG A 55 1.17 2.02 -19.53
N ALA A 56 0.12 1.24 -19.29
CA ALA A 56 -1.07 1.28 -20.12
C ALA A 56 -1.75 2.64 -19.94
N TYR A 57 -2.19 3.25 -21.05
CA TYR A 57 -2.89 4.54 -20.99
C TYR A 57 -4.19 4.41 -20.20
N GLY A 58 -4.37 5.23 -19.18
CA GLY A 58 -5.61 5.37 -18.43
C GLY A 58 -6.06 6.83 -18.44
N THR A 59 -7.34 7.11 -18.66
CA THR A 59 -7.82 8.49 -18.87
C THR A 59 -7.50 9.36 -17.65
N TYR A 60 -7.87 8.90 -16.45
CA TYR A 60 -7.51 9.59 -15.22
C TYR A 60 -6.02 9.48 -14.92
N ALA A 61 -5.47 8.26 -14.93
CA ALA A 61 -4.11 7.96 -14.53
C ALA A 61 -3.05 8.78 -15.29
N ASP A 62 -3.18 8.88 -16.61
CA ASP A 62 -2.22 9.57 -17.48
C ASP A 62 -2.52 11.07 -17.57
N LYS A 63 -3.75 11.44 -17.96
CA LYS A 63 -4.09 12.82 -18.31
C LYS A 63 -4.27 13.74 -17.09
N TYR A 64 -4.89 13.24 -16.02
CA TYR A 64 -5.33 14.07 -14.90
C TYR A 64 -4.52 13.83 -13.62
N PHE A 65 -4.37 12.58 -13.20
CA PHE A 65 -3.59 12.22 -12.03
C PHE A 65 -2.12 12.58 -12.24
N SER A 66 -1.52 12.10 -13.33
CA SER A 66 -0.13 12.40 -13.68
C SER A 66 0.08 13.70 -14.44
N ASN A 67 -0.98 14.50 -14.63
CA ASN A 67 -0.93 15.74 -15.42
C ASN A 67 -0.21 15.54 -16.79
N GLY A 68 -0.58 14.53 -17.57
CA GLY A 68 0.07 14.23 -18.86
C GLY A 68 1.46 13.60 -18.70
N ALA A 69 1.54 12.51 -17.93
CA ALA A 69 2.74 11.66 -17.75
C ALA A 69 3.91 12.23 -16.90
N ARG A 70 3.62 13.03 -15.87
CA ARG A 70 4.57 13.46 -14.82
C ARG A 70 4.57 12.47 -13.63
N GLY A 71 5.43 12.70 -12.65
CA GLY A 71 5.55 11.85 -11.46
C GLY A 71 6.18 10.49 -11.75
N ILE A 72 5.83 9.48 -10.95
CA ILE A 72 6.49 8.16 -10.97
C ILE A 72 5.52 6.97 -11.13
N ALA A 73 4.26 7.13 -10.70
CA ALA A 73 3.31 6.03 -10.66
C ALA A 73 2.86 5.62 -12.07
N PHE A 74 2.37 6.57 -12.88
CA PHE A 74 1.78 6.28 -14.19
C PHE A 74 2.52 6.90 -15.39
N SER A 75 3.60 7.63 -15.17
CA SER A 75 4.46 8.16 -16.23
C SER A 75 5.26 7.07 -16.96
N GLN A 76 5.58 7.32 -18.22
CA GLN A 76 6.35 6.38 -19.06
C GLN A 76 7.84 6.39 -18.69
N PRO A 77 8.57 5.27 -18.84
CA PRO A 77 10.02 5.23 -18.63
C PRO A 77 10.72 6.23 -19.55
N GLY A 78 11.72 6.93 -19.01
CA GLY A 78 12.48 7.94 -19.75
C GLY A 78 13.31 8.81 -18.82
N VAL A 79 14.01 9.80 -19.38
CA VAL A 79 14.86 10.73 -18.61
C VAL A 79 14.06 11.42 -17.51
N HIS A 80 12.86 11.90 -17.85
CA HIS A 80 11.97 12.58 -16.92
C HIS A 80 11.51 11.67 -15.76
N TRP A 81 11.07 10.45 -16.07
CA TRP A 81 10.68 9.47 -15.05
C TRP A 81 11.87 9.04 -14.18
N ASN A 82 13.04 8.83 -14.78
CA ASN A 82 14.25 8.48 -14.03
C ASN A 82 14.62 9.59 -13.02
N LYS A 83 14.50 10.87 -13.42
CA LYS A 83 14.74 12.02 -12.53
C LYS A 83 13.76 12.03 -11.36
N ASN A 84 12.46 11.98 -11.63
CA ASN A 84 11.42 11.94 -10.59
C ASN A 84 11.54 10.71 -9.67
N ARG A 85 11.86 9.55 -10.22
CA ARG A 85 12.09 8.33 -9.44
C ARG A 85 13.33 8.41 -8.57
N SER A 86 14.42 8.98 -9.07
CA SER A 86 15.64 9.19 -8.28
C SER A 86 15.38 10.17 -7.13
N ALA A 87 14.61 11.22 -7.40
CA ALA A 87 14.17 12.18 -6.39
C ALA A 87 13.35 11.50 -5.28
N ALA A 88 12.33 10.71 -5.67
CA ALA A 88 11.51 9.93 -4.74
C ALA A 88 12.35 8.96 -3.89
N LEU A 89 13.28 8.23 -4.51
CA LEU A 89 14.16 7.28 -3.81
C LEU A 89 15.15 7.99 -2.88
N SER A 90 15.62 9.19 -3.22
CA SER A 90 16.50 9.98 -2.36
C SER A 90 15.80 10.36 -1.06
N VAL A 91 14.60 10.94 -1.17
CA VAL A 91 13.86 11.45 -0.01
C VAL A 91 13.22 10.35 0.84
N LEU A 92 12.97 9.17 0.24
CA LEU A 92 12.45 7.99 0.94
C LEU A 92 13.55 7.00 1.36
N ALA A 93 14.83 7.35 1.17
CA ALA A 93 15.94 6.50 1.56
C ALA A 93 15.99 6.29 3.08
N PRO A 94 16.48 5.14 3.59
CA PRO A 94 16.57 4.86 5.02
C PRO A 94 17.24 5.96 5.85
N LYS A 95 18.25 6.64 5.28
CA LYS A 95 18.93 7.76 5.93
C LYS A 95 18.01 8.97 6.15
N GLN A 96 17.10 9.25 5.21
CA GLN A 96 16.15 10.35 5.33
C GLN A 96 15.02 9.98 6.29
N ILE A 97 14.51 8.74 6.22
CA ILE A 97 13.45 8.26 7.12
C ILE A 97 13.88 8.33 8.59
N LYS A 98 15.17 8.13 8.90
CA LYS A 98 15.70 8.29 10.27
C LYS A 98 15.41 9.65 10.90
N LYS A 99 15.27 10.72 10.11
CA LYS A 99 14.94 12.07 10.59
C LYS A 99 13.51 12.16 11.16
N TYR A 100 12.64 11.22 10.80
CA TYR A 100 11.21 11.23 11.12
C TYR A 100 10.82 10.15 12.14
N ILE A 101 11.76 9.35 12.66
CA ILE A 101 11.46 8.22 13.57
C ILE A 101 10.66 8.69 14.79
N GLU A 102 11.02 9.81 15.40
CA GLU A 102 10.32 10.33 16.57
C GLU A 102 8.87 10.67 16.25
N SER A 103 8.62 11.33 15.11
CA SER A 103 7.25 11.60 14.68
C SER A 103 6.47 10.33 14.36
N ILE A 104 7.10 9.33 13.73
CA ILE A 104 6.45 8.05 13.45
C ILE A 104 6.07 7.37 14.77
N HIS A 105 6.97 7.41 15.76
CA HIS A 105 6.72 6.88 17.09
C HIS A 105 5.54 7.60 17.77
N GLN A 106 5.50 8.94 17.71
CA GLN A 106 4.40 9.73 18.26
C GLN A 106 3.07 9.38 17.59
N GLU A 107 2.98 9.38 16.26
CA GLU A 107 1.71 9.10 15.57
C GLU A 107 1.19 7.69 15.85
N THR A 108 2.10 6.72 15.95
CA THR A 108 1.74 5.33 16.28
C THR A 108 1.41 5.14 17.76
N SER A 109 1.96 5.97 18.66
CA SER A 109 1.52 6.03 20.06
C SER A 109 0.10 6.63 20.15
N ASP A 110 -0.12 7.79 19.53
CA ASP A 110 -1.41 8.48 19.53
C ASP A 110 -2.51 7.63 18.88
N LEU A 111 -2.17 6.80 17.89
CA LEU A 111 -3.09 5.79 17.34
C LEU A 111 -3.63 4.88 18.45
N VAL A 112 -2.75 4.33 19.29
CA VAL A 112 -3.15 3.42 20.37
C VAL A 112 -3.99 4.15 21.41
N ASP A 113 -3.61 5.37 21.78
CA ASP A 113 -4.39 6.20 22.70
C ASP A 113 -5.82 6.43 22.20
N ARG A 114 -5.96 6.83 20.94
CA ARG A 114 -7.28 7.04 20.31
C ARG A 114 -8.12 5.74 20.24
N LEU A 115 -7.49 4.59 19.95
CA LEU A 115 -8.18 3.30 19.91
C LEU A 115 -8.68 2.87 21.30
N LEU A 116 -7.87 3.08 22.33
CA LEU A 116 -8.23 2.81 23.72
C LEU A 116 -9.35 3.74 24.19
N GLU A 117 -9.21 5.06 24.02
CA GLU A 117 -10.22 6.05 24.40
C GLU A 117 -11.56 5.79 23.69
N SER A 118 -11.51 5.46 22.39
CA SER A 118 -12.70 5.12 21.61
C SER A 118 -13.38 3.86 22.13
N THR A 119 -12.61 2.84 22.49
CA THR A 119 -13.14 1.60 23.08
C THR A 119 -13.71 1.84 24.47
N GLU A 120 -13.04 2.60 25.32
CA GLU A 120 -13.51 2.93 26.68
C GLU A 120 -14.84 3.68 26.64
N LYS A 121 -14.96 4.66 25.73
CA LYS A 121 -16.18 5.46 25.59
C LYS A 121 -17.36 4.69 25.02
N ASN A 122 -17.14 3.82 24.03
CA ASN A 122 -18.21 3.22 23.23
C ASN A 122 -18.40 1.70 23.48
N GLY A 123 -17.50 1.08 24.23
CA GLY A 123 -17.41 -0.38 24.42
C GLY A 123 -16.72 -1.13 23.27
N PHE A 124 -16.56 -0.51 22.10
CA PHE A 124 -15.89 -1.05 20.91
C PHE A 124 -15.45 0.11 19.99
N THR A 125 -14.65 -0.18 18.96
CA THR A 125 -14.29 0.80 17.93
C THR A 125 -14.13 0.16 16.55
N ASP A 126 -14.35 0.96 15.50
CA ASP A 126 -13.89 0.66 14.14
C ASP A 126 -12.52 1.34 13.96
N PRO A 127 -11.42 0.56 13.83
CA PRO A 127 -10.08 1.14 13.84
C PRO A 127 -9.73 1.87 12.54
N TYR A 128 -10.51 1.72 11.46
CA TYR A 128 -10.06 2.10 10.12
C TYR A 128 -9.77 3.61 9.98
N LYS A 129 -10.64 4.48 10.52
CA LYS A 129 -10.41 5.94 10.47
C LYS A 129 -9.21 6.39 11.32
N PHE A 130 -8.94 5.71 12.43
CA PHE A 130 -7.78 6.01 13.25
C PHE A 130 -6.48 5.57 12.55
N ASN A 131 -6.52 4.44 11.84
CA ASN A 131 -5.43 4.02 10.97
C ASN A 131 -5.19 5.07 9.87
N GLU A 132 -6.24 5.54 9.19
CA GLU A 132 -6.15 6.60 8.19
C GLU A 132 -5.50 7.86 8.75
N LEU A 133 -5.91 8.32 9.93
CA LEU A 133 -5.29 9.48 10.59
C LEU A 133 -3.80 9.24 10.88
N CYS A 134 -3.44 8.10 11.45
CA CYS A 134 -2.05 7.76 11.78
C CYS A 134 -1.16 7.76 10.54
N PHE A 135 -1.50 6.95 9.53
CA PHE A 135 -0.65 6.80 8.34
C PHE A 135 -0.71 8.04 7.43
N LEU A 136 -1.81 8.79 7.43
CA LEU A 136 -1.83 10.10 6.78
C LEU A 136 -0.88 11.07 7.49
N ASN A 137 -0.92 11.17 8.82
CA ASN A 137 -0.07 12.07 9.58
C ASN A 137 1.42 11.76 9.40
N VAL A 138 1.81 10.49 9.38
CA VAL A 138 3.21 10.13 9.12
C VAL A 138 3.65 10.66 7.75
N VAL A 139 2.90 10.35 6.70
CA VAL A 139 3.27 10.72 5.34
C VAL A 139 3.16 12.25 5.13
N PHE A 140 2.16 12.91 5.72
CA PHE A 140 2.02 14.38 5.70
C PHE A 140 3.14 15.07 6.49
N ASN A 141 3.59 14.50 7.60
CA ASN A 141 4.68 15.10 8.36
C ASN A 141 6.01 14.96 7.62
N VAL A 142 6.26 13.78 7.04
CA VAL A 142 7.43 13.56 6.17
C VAL A 142 7.38 14.52 4.97
N ALA A 143 6.22 14.63 4.30
CA ALA A 143 6.07 15.43 3.08
C ALA A 143 6.09 16.94 3.33
N PHE A 144 5.33 17.42 4.33
CA PHE A 144 4.99 18.82 4.52
C PHE A 144 5.35 19.37 5.91
N GLY A 145 5.83 18.54 6.85
CA GLY A 145 6.07 18.96 8.23
C GLY A 145 4.77 19.26 8.99
N ARG A 146 3.66 18.59 8.63
CA ARG A 146 2.31 18.86 9.14
C ARG A 146 1.62 17.58 9.61
N ARG A 147 0.75 17.72 10.62
CA ARG A 147 -0.16 16.69 11.12
C ARG A 147 -1.59 17.24 11.29
N PHE A 148 -2.54 16.33 11.46
CA PHE A 148 -3.92 16.57 11.86
C PHE A 148 -4.14 16.02 13.27
N GLU A 149 -4.97 16.69 14.07
CA GLU A 149 -5.15 16.33 15.49
C GLU A 149 -6.22 15.26 15.69
N SER A 150 -7.27 15.25 14.84
CA SER A 150 -8.47 14.44 15.03
C SER A 150 -9.02 13.87 13.72
N VAL A 151 -9.71 12.74 13.82
CA VAL A 151 -10.49 12.13 12.73
C VAL A 151 -11.70 12.98 12.29
N ASP A 152 -12.08 13.95 13.12
CA ASP A 152 -13.16 14.89 12.84
C ASP A 152 -12.66 16.24 12.29
N ASP A 153 -11.34 16.40 12.11
CA ASP A 153 -10.77 17.61 11.52
C ASP A 153 -11.30 17.78 10.08
N PRO A 154 -11.94 18.92 9.74
CA PRO A 154 -12.48 19.15 8.40
C PRO A 154 -11.45 19.04 7.28
N GLU A 155 -10.20 19.42 7.53
CA GLU A 155 -9.13 19.35 6.54
C GLU A 155 -8.60 17.92 6.38
N PHE A 156 -8.53 17.15 7.48
CA PHE A 156 -8.28 15.71 7.42
C PHE A 156 -9.32 15.01 6.54
N LEU A 157 -10.61 15.25 6.82
CA LEU A 157 -11.72 14.65 6.06
C LEU A 157 -11.68 15.07 4.59
N HIS A 158 -11.33 16.32 4.30
CA HIS A 158 -11.15 16.80 2.94
C HIS A 158 -10.04 16.05 2.20
N VAL A 159 -8.88 15.85 2.84
CA VAL A 159 -7.74 15.13 2.27
C VAL A 159 -8.06 13.65 2.04
N ILE A 160 -8.69 12.97 3.01
CA ILE A 160 -9.10 11.56 2.83
C ILE A 160 -10.09 11.43 1.67
N ASN A 161 -11.11 12.30 1.60
CA ASN A 161 -12.06 12.28 0.49
C ASN A 161 -11.38 12.56 -0.86
N MET A 162 -10.35 13.41 -0.89
CA MET A 162 -9.53 13.66 -2.07
C MET A 162 -8.73 12.42 -2.49
N ILE A 163 -8.11 11.71 -1.55
CA ILE A 163 -7.38 10.46 -1.80
C ILE A 163 -8.34 9.39 -2.32
N GLU A 164 -9.46 9.14 -1.63
CA GLU A 164 -10.47 8.17 -2.07
C GLU A 164 -11.03 8.49 -3.46
N THR A 165 -11.28 9.76 -3.76
CA THR A 165 -11.81 10.19 -5.07
C THR A 165 -10.78 9.95 -6.16
N SER A 166 -9.49 10.23 -5.89
CA SER A 166 -8.39 9.93 -6.81
C SER A 166 -8.32 8.43 -7.09
N MET A 167 -8.39 7.60 -6.05
CA MET A 167 -8.37 6.13 -6.17
C MET A 167 -9.59 5.62 -6.98
N LYS A 168 -10.80 6.12 -6.69
CA LYS A 168 -12.02 5.76 -7.44
C LYS A 168 -11.88 6.04 -8.93
N PHE A 169 -11.27 7.16 -9.30
CA PHE A 169 -11.02 7.50 -10.72
C PHE A 169 -9.88 6.69 -11.36
N LEU A 170 -8.94 6.16 -10.57
CA LEU A 170 -7.91 5.23 -11.06
C LEU A 170 -8.45 3.81 -11.32
N SER A 171 -9.63 3.47 -10.78
CA SER A 171 -10.24 2.15 -10.98
C SER A 171 -10.53 1.85 -12.46
N LEU A 172 -10.35 0.57 -12.85
CA LEU A 172 -10.66 0.12 -14.20
C LEU A 172 -12.14 0.30 -14.57
N GLU A 173 -13.01 0.32 -13.57
CA GLU A 173 -14.44 0.56 -13.78
C GLU A 173 -14.71 1.97 -14.32
N LYS A 174 -13.99 2.98 -13.84
CA LYS A 174 -14.12 4.36 -14.28
C LYS A 174 -13.38 4.67 -15.58
N ASP A 175 -12.58 3.72 -16.08
CA ASP A 175 -11.85 3.83 -17.33
C ASP A 175 -12.42 2.93 -18.45
N LYS A 176 -13.68 2.47 -18.31
CA LYS A 176 -14.40 1.66 -19.32
C LYS A 176 -14.28 2.19 -20.77
N PRO A 177 -14.35 3.51 -21.06
CA PRO A 177 -14.24 4.02 -22.43
C PRO A 177 -12.91 3.67 -23.12
N ASN A 178 -11.82 3.54 -22.34
CA ASN A 178 -10.50 3.20 -22.86
C ASN A 178 -10.40 1.76 -23.39
N PHE A 179 -11.30 0.89 -22.94
CA PHE A 179 -11.36 -0.51 -23.36
C PHE A 179 -12.50 -0.74 -24.37
N LEU A 180 -13.61 -0.02 -24.21
CA LEU A 180 -14.85 -0.17 -24.98
C LEU A 180 -15.25 1.17 -25.62
N PRO A 181 -14.83 1.45 -26.87
CA PRO A 181 -15.10 2.74 -27.52
C PRO A 181 -16.58 3.06 -27.68
N ILE A 182 -17.48 2.06 -27.74
CA ILE A 182 -18.93 2.30 -27.82
C ILE A 182 -19.48 2.99 -26.55
N VAL A 183 -18.81 2.84 -25.41
CA VAL A 183 -19.18 3.45 -24.12
C VAL A 183 -18.74 4.92 -24.08
N SER A 184 -17.82 5.37 -24.94
CA SER A 184 -17.34 6.76 -24.94
C SER A 184 -18.45 7.79 -25.21
N ILE A 185 -19.45 7.42 -26.02
CA ILE A 185 -20.62 8.27 -26.29
C ILE A 185 -21.46 8.44 -25.01
N ILE A 186 -21.68 7.35 -24.27
CA ILE A 186 -22.42 7.40 -23.00
C ILE A 186 -21.65 8.24 -21.97
N ASP A 187 -20.34 8.05 -21.90
CA ASP A 187 -19.49 8.74 -20.93
C ASP A 187 -19.33 10.24 -21.22
N TYR A 188 -19.39 10.64 -22.50
CA TYR A 188 -19.50 12.03 -22.91
C TYR A 188 -20.74 12.71 -22.30
N PHE A 189 -21.90 12.03 -22.31
CA PHE A 189 -23.10 12.54 -21.67
C PHE A 189 -23.09 12.38 -20.13
N ALA A 190 -22.42 11.36 -19.59
CA ALA A 190 -22.27 11.15 -18.15
C ALA A 190 -21.29 12.16 -17.49
N GLY A 191 -20.46 12.81 -18.30
CA GLY A 191 -19.51 13.84 -17.87
C GLY A 191 -18.38 13.28 -17.00
N THR A 192 -18.02 12.01 -17.13
CA THR A 192 -17.01 11.35 -16.27
C THR A 192 -15.65 12.01 -16.40
N GLU A 193 -15.19 12.25 -17.63
CA GLU A 193 -13.93 12.96 -17.89
C GLU A 193 -13.98 14.42 -17.40
N ALA A 194 -15.13 15.09 -17.55
CA ALA A 194 -15.32 16.45 -17.05
C ALA A 194 -15.25 16.50 -15.50
N LYS A 195 -15.78 15.50 -14.81
CA LYS A 195 -15.67 15.35 -13.34
C LYS A 195 -14.23 15.09 -12.92
N MET A 196 -13.50 14.24 -13.64
CA MET A 196 -12.06 13.98 -13.41
C MET A 196 -11.23 15.26 -13.54
N LYS A 197 -11.47 16.03 -14.61
CA LYS A 197 -10.84 17.33 -14.84
C LYS A 197 -11.18 18.31 -13.74
N HIS A 198 -12.47 18.49 -13.46
CA HIS A 198 -12.94 19.42 -12.43
C HIS A 198 -12.30 19.10 -11.08
N PHE A 199 -12.38 17.85 -10.62
CA PHE A 199 -11.76 17.42 -9.37
C PHE A 199 -10.25 17.73 -9.33
N THR A 200 -9.53 17.45 -10.43
CA THR A 200 -8.09 17.70 -10.49
C THR A 200 -7.77 19.19 -10.39
N ASP A 201 -8.48 20.02 -11.15
CA ASP A 201 -8.17 21.44 -11.29
C ASP A 201 -8.70 22.29 -10.14
N THR A 202 -9.80 21.89 -9.49
CA THR A 202 -10.48 22.71 -8.47
C THR A 202 -10.32 22.17 -7.06
N VAL A 203 -9.95 20.90 -6.89
CA VAL A 203 -9.80 20.28 -5.57
C VAL A 203 -8.36 19.83 -5.35
N ARG A 204 -7.88 18.89 -6.18
CA ARG A 204 -6.62 18.19 -5.92
C ARG A 204 -5.40 19.10 -6.04
N ASN A 205 -5.21 19.72 -7.21
CA ASN A 205 -4.03 20.53 -7.47
C ASN A 205 -3.96 21.76 -6.56
N PRO A 206 -5.05 22.55 -6.38
CA PRO A 206 -5.02 23.69 -5.46
C PRO A 206 -4.69 23.31 -4.01
N ALA A 207 -5.17 22.16 -3.53
CA ALA A 207 -4.82 21.68 -2.19
C ALA A 207 -3.33 21.37 -2.08
N PHE A 208 -2.75 20.62 -3.02
CA PHE A 208 -1.31 20.31 -3.01
C PHE A 208 -0.44 21.56 -3.20
N GLU A 209 -0.82 22.50 -4.05
CA GLU A 209 -0.12 23.78 -4.20
C GLU A 209 -0.06 24.54 -2.87
N ARG A 210 -1.19 24.60 -2.15
CA ARG A 210 -1.24 25.18 -0.81
C ARG A 210 -0.32 24.46 0.15
N PHE A 211 -0.38 23.13 0.23
CA PHE A 211 0.47 22.35 1.13
C PHE A 211 1.96 22.49 0.85
N ILE A 212 2.35 22.56 -0.42
CA ILE A 212 3.73 22.79 -0.84
C ILE A 212 4.21 24.16 -0.37
N LYS A 213 3.38 25.20 -0.55
CA LYS A 213 3.72 26.56 -0.11
C LYS A 213 3.90 26.62 1.41
N GLU A 214 2.93 26.09 2.16
CA GLU A 214 3.01 26.02 3.64
C GLU A 214 4.25 25.25 4.12
N ALA A 215 4.60 24.14 3.44
CA ALA A 215 5.76 23.33 3.78
C ALA A 215 7.09 24.07 3.60
N LEU A 216 7.19 24.96 2.61
CA LEU A 216 8.39 25.78 2.39
C LEU A 216 8.58 26.83 3.51
N GLU A 217 7.49 27.32 4.10
CA GLU A 217 7.50 28.35 5.15
C GLU A 217 7.70 27.77 6.56
N LYS A 218 7.43 26.48 6.78
CA LYS A 218 7.60 25.84 8.10
C LYS A 218 9.05 25.72 8.53
N GLU A 219 9.32 25.61 9.83
CA GLU A 219 10.63 25.18 10.34
C GLU A 219 10.78 23.65 10.29
N GLY A 220 12.02 23.16 10.25
CA GLY A 220 12.32 21.71 10.26
C GLY A 220 12.35 21.02 8.89
N PRO A 221 12.77 19.75 8.84
CA PRO A 221 12.96 19.00 7.61
C PRO A 221 11.62 18.49 7.03
N ASN A 222 11.43 18.61 5.72
CA ASN A 222 10.36 17.94 4.99
C ASN A 222 10.83 17.57 3.57
N VAL A 223 10.09 16.70 2.89
CA VAL A 223 10.43 16.24 1.53
C VAL A 223 10.51 17.41 0.56
N VAL A 224 9.61 18.40 0.65
CA VAL A 224 9.59 19.55 -0.26
C VAL A 224 10.95 20.28 -0.26
N LYS A 225 11.53 20.52 0.93
CA LYS A 225 12.87 21.13 1.07
C LYS A 225 13.99 20.17 0.72
N SER A 226 13.87 18.90 1.14
CA SER A 226 14.90 17.88 0.87
C SER A 226 15.12 17.68 -0.63
N LEU A 227 14.06 17.77 -1.44
CA LEU A 227 14.16 17.74 -2.90
C LEU A 227 15.03 18.89 -3.44
N GLN A 228 14.87 20.10 -2.90
CA GLN A 228 15.67 21.26 -3.29
C GLN A 228 17.14 21.13 -2.81
N GLU A 229 17.34 20.68 -1.57
CA GLU A 229 18.67 20.46 -0.97
C GLU A 229 19.48 19.38 -1.69
N ASP A 230 18.83 18.29 -2.10
CA ASP A 230 19.45 17.19 -2.84
C ASP A 230 19.73 17.56 -4.33
N GLY A 231 19.45 18.80 -4.75
CA GLY A 231 19.72 19.30 -6.09
C GLY A 231 18.71 18.81 -7.15
N PHE A 232 17.55 18.30 -6.73
CA PHE A 232 16.47 17.96 -7.66
C PHE A 232 15.67 19.22 -8.01
N ASP A 233 16.12 19.93 -9.05
CA ASP A 233 15.36 21.03 -9.64
C ASP A 233 14.18 20.48 -10.47
N LEU A 234 13.09 20.14 -9.80
CA LEU A 234 11.86 19.66 -10.42
C LEU A 234 10.95 20.86 -10.73
N PRO A 235 10.41 20.96 -11.97
CA PRO A 235 9.31 21.87 -12.28
C PRO A 235 8.17 21.75 -11.27
N ASP A 236 7.46 22.86 -11.03
CA ASP A 236 6.39 22.90 -10.02
C ASP A 236 5.33 21.81 -10.21
N GLU A 237 4.95 21.56 -11.47
CA GLU A 237 3.99 20.50 -11.80
C GLU A 237 4.53 19.09 -11.51
N ASP A 238 5.83 18.85 -11.69
CA ASP A 238 6.46 17.57 -11.37
C ASP A 238 6.51 17.34 -9.87
N ARG A 239 6.88 18.38 -9.12
CA ARG A 239 6.88 18.36 -7.66
C ARG A 239 5.47 18.11 -7.12
N LEU A 240 4.46 18.77 -7.69
CA LEU A 240 3.06 18.59 -7.33
C LEU A 240 2.60 17.15 -7.54
N VAL A 241 2.85 16.58 -8.72
CA VAL A 241 2.45 15.20 -9.03
C VAL A 241 3.24 14.20 -8.18
N LEU A 242 4.56 14.40 -8.01
CA LEU A 242 5.40 13.51 -7.19
C LEU A 242 4.93 13.47 -5.73
N LEU A 243 4.59 14.61 -5.14
CA LEU A 243 4.07 14.65 -3.76
C LEU A 243 2.69 14.01 -3.70
N GLY A 244 1.84 14.22 -4.70
CA GLY A 244 0.58 13.50 -4.85
C GLY A 244 0.75 11.98 -4.90
N ASP A 245 1.76 11.47 -5.63
CA ASP A 245 2.12 10.05 -5.68
C ASP A 245 2.52 9.51 -4.30
N ILE A 246 3.36 10.25 -3.56
CA ILE A 246 3.83 9.87 -2.22
C ILE A 246 2.67 9.83 -1.22
N ILE A 247 1.84 10.88 -1.18
CA ILE A 247 0.69 10.95 -0.25
C ILE A 247 -0.33 9.85 -0.55
N THR A 248 -0.77 9.76 -1.81
CA THR A 248 -1.83 8.80 -2.20
C THR A 248 -1.35 7.36 -1.99
N GLY A 249 -0.11 7.06 -2.36
CA GLY A 249 0.47 5.73 -2.19
C GLY A 249 0.74 5.35 -0.74
N GLY A 250 1.20 6.30 0.09
CA GLY A 250 1.60 6.05 1.47
C GLY A 250 0.43 5.90 2.45
N THR A 251 -0.67 6.62 2.26
CA THR A 251 -1.77 6.62 3.24
C THR A 251 -2.72 5.42 3.09
N ASP A 252 -3.35 5.26 1.92
CA ASP A 252 -4.45 4.30 1.74
C ASP A 252 -3.94 2.85 1.87
N THR A 253 -2.78 2.55 1.28
CA THR A 253 -2.21 1.20 1.31
C THR A 253 -1.84 0.72 2.72
N LEU A 254 -1.29 1.61 3.56
CA LEU A 254 -0.93 1.29 4.94
C LEU A 254 -2.15 1.15 5.83
N SER A 255 -3.13 2.03 5.69
CA SER A 255 -4.39 1.99 6.45
C SER A 255 -5.14 0.69 6.24
N VAL A 256 -5.20 0.23 4.98
CA VAL A 256 -5.78 -1.07 4.60
C VAL A 256 -4.97 -2.24 5.15
N THR A 257 -3.64 -2.20 4.97
CA THR A 257 -2.76 -3.27 5.45
C THR A 257 -2.85 -3.43 6.96
N PHE A 258 -2.83 -2.34 7.71
CA PHE A 258 -2.92 -2.40 9.17
C PHE A 258 -4.32 -2.79 9.64
N SER A 259 -5.37 -2.38 8.93
CA SER A 259 -6.73 -2.87 9.21
C SER A 259 -6.84 -4.39 9.07
N TRP A 260 -6.17 -5.00 8.09
CA TRP A 260 -6.06 -6.47 8.01
C TRP A 260 -5.28 -7.08 9.17
N ASN A 261 -4.15 -6.48 9.57
CA ASN A 261 -3.38 -6.95 10.73
C ASN A 261 -4.25 -7.02 11.99
N LEU A 262 -4.98 -5.94 12.30
CA LEU A 262 -5.84 -5.87 13.47
C LEU A 262 -6.99 -6.90 13.40
N ALA A 263 -7.63 -7.04 12.23
CA ALA A 263 -8.70 -8.01 12.01
C ALA A 263 -8.22 -9.46 12.19
N ILE A 264 -7.06 -9.80 11.62
CA ILE A 264 -6.44 -11.13 11.74
C ILE A 264 -6.06 -11.40 13.20
N MET A 265 -5.38 -10.46 13.85
CA MET A 265 -4.89 -10.66 15.22
C MET A 265 -6.02 -10.84 16.25
N CYS A 266 -7.20 -10.27 15.99
CA CYS A 266 -8.40 -10.52 16.79
C CYS A 266 -8.76 -12.03 16.88
N HIS A 267 -8.46 -12.82 15.84
CA HIS A 267 -8.67 -14.28 15.83
C HIS A 267 -7.57 -15.08 16.54
N HIS A 268 -6.49 -14.45 16.97
CA HIS A 268 -5.30 -15.14 17.48
C HIS A 268 -4.85 -14.62 18.85
N PRO A 269 -5.66 -14.77 19.92
CA PRO A 269 -5.33 -14.27 21.26
C PRO A 269 -4.02 -14.86 21.81
N GLU A 270 -3.78 -16.17 21.65
CA GLU A 270 -2.53 -16.81 22.07
C GLU A 270 -1.30 -16.23 21.36
N LEU A 271 -1.44 -15.85 20.09
CA LEU A 271 -0.38 -15.22 19.32
C LEU A 271 -0.13 -13.78 19.80
N GLN A 272 -1.20 -13.03 20.13
CA GLN A 272 -1.06 -11.71 20.75
C GLN A 272 -0.22 -11.80 22.04
N GLU A 273 -0.48 -12.79 22.90
CA GLU A 273 0.27 -12.98 24.14
C GLU A 273 1.75 -13.31 23.91
N ARG A 274 2.06 -14.13 22.90
CA ARG A 274 3.44 -14.42 22.49
C ARG A 274 4.16 -13.17 21.97
N ILE A 275 3.48 -12.34 21.16
CA ILE A 275 4.00 -11.08 20.64
C ILE A 275 4.27 -10.09 21.77
N SER A 276 3.27 -9.87 22.64
CA SER A 276 3.41 -9.02 23.83
C SER A 276 4.58 -9.47 24.71
N SER A 277 4.70 -10.77 24.97
CA SER A 277 5.81 -11.34 25.74
C SER A 277 7.18 -11.14 25.09
N GLU A 278 7.27 -11.19 23.75
CA GLU A 278 8.50 -10.90 23.02
C GLU A 278 8.89 -9.42 23.17
N ILE A 279 7.92 -8.51 23.03
CA ILE A 279 8.15 -7.08 23.19
C ILE A 279 8.54 -6.75 24.64
N ASP A 280 7.87 -7.33 25.63
CA ASP A 280 8.18 -7.10 27.04
C ASP A 280 9.59 -7.54 27.40
N LYS A 281 10.06 -8.68 26.86
CA LYS A 281 11.47 -9.12 27.04
C LYS A 281 12.45 -8.09 26.49
N PHE A 282 12.14 -7.49 25.33
CA PHE A 282 12.95 -6.41 24.80
C PHE A 282 12.95 -5.20 25.75
N ILE A 283 11.77 -4.77 26.24
CA ILE A 283 11.64 -3.64 27.16
C ILE A 283 12.39 -3.89 28.47
N GLN A 284 12.34 -5.10 29.03
CA GLN A 284 13.07 -5.45 30.26
C GLN A 284 14.59 -5.33 30.11
N VAL A 285 15.12 -5.64 28.92
CA VAL A 285 16.56 -5.55 28.63
C VAL A 285 16.98 -4.11 28.36
N HIS A 286 16.19 -3.36 27.59
CA HIS A 286 16.60 -2.07 27.03
C HIS A 286 15.96 -0.84 27.69
N GLY A 287 14.93 -1.04 28.53
CA GLY A 287 14.19 0.03 29.21
C GLY A 287 13.30 0.88 28.29
N ARG A 288 13.05 0.43 27.05
CA ARG A 288 12.25 1.14 26.04
C ARG A 288 11.68 0.18 25.00
N MET A 289 10.78 0.69 24.17
CA MET A 289 10.22 -0.03 23.02
C MET A 289 11.25 -0.31 21.92
N PRO A 290 11.10 -1.43 21.17
CA PRO A 290 11.99 -1.73 20.06
C PRO A 290 11.75 -0.78 18.90
N THR A 291 12.84 -0.34 18.27
CA THR A 291 12.79 0.43 17.02
C THR A 291 12.94 -0.50 15.82
N PHE A 292 12.56 -0.03 14.62
CA PHE A 292 12.69 -0.84 13.41
C PHE A 292 14.13 -1.31 13.10
N THR A 293 15.14 -0.56 13.57
CA THR A 293 16.54 -0.97 13.41
C THR A 293 16.90 -2.22 14.23
N GLU A 294 16.13 -2.52 15.28
CA GLU A 294 16.33 -3.63 16.23
C GLU A 294 15.36 -4.77 15.97
N ARG A 295 14.63 -4.73 14.84
CA ARG A 295 13.60 -5.71 14.48
C ARG A 295 14.03 -7.18 14.53
N THR A 296 15.33 -7.46 14.42
CA THR A 296 15.87 -8.83 14.52
C THR A 296 15.85 -9.38 15.95
N GLU A 297 15.70 -8.53 16.95
CA GLU A 297 15.52 -8.91 18.37
C GLU A 297 14.05 -9.21 18.71
N VAL A 298 13.11 -8.90 17.81
CA VAL A 298 11.68 -9.21 17.91
C VAL A 298 11.19 -10.01 16.68
N PRO A 299 11.76 -11.21 16.46
CA PRO A 299 11.54 -12.00 15.24
C PRO A 299 10.07 -12.41 15.02
N LEU A 300 9.30 -12.66 16.08
CA LEU A 300 7.88 -13.02 15.96
C LEU A 300 7.07 -11.84 15.45
N CYS A 301 7.30 -10.62 15.93
CA CYS A 301 6.64 -9.41 15.42
C CYS A 301 6.78 -9.30 13.90
N ILE A 302 8.01 -9.43 13.39
CA ILE A 302 8.31 -9.34 11.95
C ILE A 302 7.65 -10.47 11.18
N SER A 303 7.69 -11.67 11.72
CA SER A 303 7.13 -12.85 11.07
C SER A 303 5.62 -12.77 10.92
N VAL A 304 4.93 -12.28 11.96
CA VAL A 304 3.49 -12.05 11.96
C VAL A 304 3.10 -10.96 10.96
N MET A 305 3.80 -9.82 10.96
CA MET A 305 3.54 -8.74 9.99
C MET A 305 3.68 -9.21 8.54
N LYS A 306 4.76 -9.96 8.23
CA LYS A 306 4.97 -10.55 6.90
C LYS A 306 3.85 -11.52 6.53
N GLU A 307 3.45 -12.37 7.48
CA GLU A 307 2.37 -13.34 7.25
C GLU A 307 1.02 -12.68 7.07
N CYS A 308 0.70 -11.60 7.78
CA CYS A 308 -0.51 -10.81 7.55
C CYS A 308 -0.56 -10.28 6.12
N MET A 309 0.54 -9.67 5.64
CA MET A 309 0.64 -9.12 4.29
C MET A 309 0.64 -10.18 3.18
N ARG A 310 1.08 -11.41 3.49
CA ARG A 310 0.98 -12.55 2.58
C ARG A 310 -0.44 -13.12 2.56
N TYR A 311 -1.00 -13.34 3.73
CA TYR A 311 -2.32 -13.96 3.91
C TYR A 311 -3.43 -13.07 3.36
N ARG A 312 -3.32 -11.75 3.55
CA ARG A 312 -4.25 -10.74 3.03
C ARG A 312 -3.46 -9.59 2.38
N PRO A 313 -3.13 -9.70 1.08
CA PRO A 313 -2.41 -8.64 0.38
C PRO A 313 -3.25 -7.37 0.26
N THR A 314 -2.59 -6.21 0.27
CA THR A 314 -3.24 -4.89 0.22
C THR A 314 -4.09 -4.70 -1.03
N THR A 315 -3.67 -5.31 -2.14
CA THR A 315 -4.32 -5.26 -3.45
C THR A 315 -4.34 -6.66 -4.05
N TYR A 316 -5.35 -6.97 -4.88
CA TYR A 316 -5.36 -8.23 -5.63
C TYR A 316 -4.39 -8.21 -6.82
N PHE A 317 -4.27 -7.07 -7.50
CA PHE A 317 -3.44 -6.92 -8.69
C PHE A 317 -2.40 -5.83 -8.53
N GLY A 318 -1.23 -6.05 -9.14
CA GLY A 318 -0.23 -5.01 -9.28
C GLY A 318 -0.72 -3.91 -10.22
N LEU A 319 -0.15 -2.70 -10.10
CA LEU A 319 -0.45 -1.63 -11.05
C LEU A 319 -0.16 -2.08 -12.49
N PRO A 320 -1.05 -1.84 -13.47
CA PRO A 320 -0.86 -2.29 -14.84
C PRO A 320 0.41 -1.76 -15.50
N HIS A 321 1.17 -2.67 -16.10
CA HIS A 321 2.30 -2.39 -16.96
C HIS A 321 1.88 -2.54 -18.43
N SER A 322 2.73 -2.08 -19.35
CA SER A 322 2.60 -2.32 -20.78
C SER A 322 3.93 -2.78 -21.37
N THR A 323 3.87 -3.55 -22.44
CA THR A 323 5.02 -3.92 -23.28
C THR A 323 5.29 -2.85 -24.35
N ASP A 324 6.55 -2.56 -24.66
CA ASP A 324 6.95 -1.64 -25.75
C ASP A 324 7.30 -2.37 -27.06
N LYS A 325 7.54 -3.68 -26.97
CA LYS A 325 7.78 -4.57 -28.10
C LYS A 325 7.24 -5.97 -27.80
N ASP A 326 7.18 -6.81 -28.82
CA ASP A 326 6.93 -8.23 -28.64
C ASP A 326 8.07 -8.84 -27.83
N ILE A 327 7.74 -9.58 -26.77
CA ILE A 327 8.71 -10.33 -25.97
C ILE A 327 8.27 -11.78 -25.87
N GLU A 328 9.24 -12.69 -25.88
CA GLU A 328 9.02 -14.11 -25.63
C GLU A 328 9.65 -14.49 -24.30
N VAL A 329 8.86 -15.09 -23.41
CA VAL A 329 9.32 -15.56 -22.10
C VAL A 329 8.79 -16.97 -21.89
N ASP A 330 9.68 -17.95 -21.73
CA ASP A 330 9.34 -19.36 -21.53
C ASP A 330 8.34 -19.91 -22.58
N GLY A 331 8.47 -19.48 -23.85
CA GLY A 331 7.58 -19.87 -24.95
C GLY A 331 6.26 -19.10 -25.03
N TYR A 332 5.99 -18.18 -24.09
CA TYR A 332 4.85 -17.27 -24.15
C TYR A 332 5.22 -15.97 -24.88
N ILE A 333 4.45 -15.63 -25.91
CA ILE A 333 4.58 -14.36 -26.62
C ILE A 333 3.69 -13.32 -25.95
N LEU A 334 4.30 -12.24 -25.45
CA LEU A 334 3.60 -11.06 -24.96
C LEU A 334 3.69 -9.99 -26.06
N PRO A 335 2.59 -9.70 -26.78
CA PRO A 335 2.60 -8.75 -27.88
C PRO A 335 2.89 -7.33 -27.43
N LYS A 336 3.45 -6.49 -28.31
CA LYS A 336 3.64 -5.06 -28.12
C LYS A 336 2.32 -4.37 -27.73
N GLY A 337 2.39 -3.48 -26.74
CA GLY A 337 1.27 -2.68 -26.28
C GLY A 337 0.21 -3.45 -25.49
N CYS A 338 0.46 -4.73 -25.17
CA CYS A 338 -0.43 -5.47 -24.27
C CYS A 338 -0.27 -4.96 -22.83
N THR A 339 -1.37 -4.92 -22.10
CA THR A 339 -1.34 -4.65 -20.66
C THR A 339 -0.92 -5.92 -19.94
N ILE A 340 0.04 -5.82 -19.02
CA ILE A 340 0.46 -6.95 -18.19
C ILE A 340 0.26 -6.61 -16.71
N ILE A 341 -0.28 -7.55 -15.94
CA ILE A 341 -0.51 -7.41 -14.50
C ILE A 341 -0.16 -8.71 -13.77
N THR A 342 0.20 -8.59 -12.49
CA THR A 342 0.36 -9.74 -11.61
C THR A 342 -0.83 -9.92 -10.68
N ASN A 343 -1.25 -11.14 -10.42
CA ASN A 343 -2.24 -11.47 -9.38
C ASN A 343 -1.53 -11.82 -8.07
N MET A 344 -1.49 -10.87 -7.13
CA MET A 344 -0.80 -11.04 -5.85
C MET A 344 -1.49 -12.05 -4.93
N ASP A 345 -2.82 -12.10 -4.92
CA ASP A 345 -3.56 -13.06 -4.10
C ASP A 345 -3.18 -14.50 -4.46
N SER A 346 -3.17 -14.83 -5.75
CA SER A 346 -2.76 -16.16 -6.22
C SER A 346 -1.27 -16.41 -5.95
N MET A 347 -0.38 -15.45 -6.25
CA MET A 347 1.07 -15.60 -6.00
C MET A 347 1.38 -15.84 -4.52
N HIS A 348 0.68 -15.16 -3.61
CA HIS A 348 0.82 -15.32 -2.17
C HIS A 348 0.29 -16.65 -1.62
N LYS A 349 -0.50 -17.38 -2.42
CA LYS A 349 -1.03 -18.72 -2.13
C LYS A 349 -0.37 -19.81 -3.00
N ASN A 350 0.65 -19.46 -3.78
CA ASN A 350 1.30 -20.39 -4.69
C ASN A 350 2.07 -21.47 -3.89
N PRO A 351 1.74 -22.76 -4.02
CA PRO A 351 2.39 -23.84 -3.25
C PRO A 351 3.86 -24.05 -3.62
N LYS A 352 4.33 -23.57 -4.78
CA LYS A 352 5.76 -23.61 -5.11
C LYS A 352 6.56 -22.61 -4.29
N GLN A 353 5.98 -21.45 -3.98
CA GLN A 353 6.60 -20.42 -3.15
C GLN A 353 6.37 -20.68 -1.66
N TYR A 354 5.19 -21.18 -1.30
CA TYR A 354 4.75 -21.42 0.07
C TYR A 354 4.33 -22.89 0.23
N PRO A 355 5.29 -23.84 0.32
CA PRO A 355 5.01 -25.27 0.20
C PRO A 355 4.21 -25.86 1.37
N VAL A 356 4.30 -25.25 2.55
CA VAL A 356 3.59 -25.70 3.76
C VAL A 356 2.33 -24.85 3.94
N HIS A 357 1.17 -25.47 3.75
CA HIS A 357 -0.17 -24.89 3.92
C HIS A 357 -0.28 -23.42 3.43
N PRO A 358 -0.20 -23.17 2.11
CA PRO A 358 -0.17 -21.80 1.56
C PRO A 358 -1.42 -20.97 1.90
N GLU A 359 -2.56 -21.62 2.13
CA GLU A 359 -3.81 -20.96 2.50
C GLU A 359 -3.94 -20.72 4.01
N ALA A 360 -3.06 -21.30 4.84
CA ALA A 360 -3.12 -21.12 6.29
C ALA A 360 -2.30 -19.91 6.73
N PHE A 361 -2.80 -19.19 7.74
CA PHE A 361 -2.05 -18.15 8.44
C PHE A 361 -1.03 -18.82 9.39
N MET A 362 0.25 -18.74 9.03
CA MET A 362 1.36 -19.39 9.75
C MET A 362 2.58 -18.46 9.85
N PRO A 363 2.66 -17.62 10.90
CA PRO A 363 3.79 -16.70 11.10
C PRO A 363 5.15 -17.39 11.09
N GLU A 364 5.25 -18.62 11.59
CA GLU A 364 6.47 -19.42 11.67
C GLU A 364 7.21 -19.53 10.32
N ARG A 365 6.51 -19.36 9.20
CA ARG A 365 7.04 -19.31 7.84
C ARG A 365 8.16 -18.29 7.64
N PHE A 366 8.18 -17.21 8.41
CA PHE A 366 9.11 -16.10 8.24
C PHE A 366 10.16 -15.98 9.36
N MET A 367 10.14 -16.87 10.36
CA MET A 367 11.04 -16.81 11.51
C MET A 367 12.53 -16.84 11.12
N ASP A 368 12.86 -17.58 10.05
CA ASP A 368 14.23 -17.69 9.54
C ASP A 368 14.61 -16.58 8.53
N ASN A 369 13.69 -15.67 8.19
CA ASN A 369 13.92 -14.59 7.24
C ASN A 369 13.43 -13.22 7.73
N LEU A 370 14.29 -12.57 8.52
CA LEU A 370 14.06 -11.23 9.08
C LEU A 370 14.65 -10.09 8.25
N LYS A 371 14.99 -10.34 6.98
CA LYS A 371 15.40 -9.28 6.04
C LYS A 371 14.26 -8.27 5.90
N THR A 372 14.61 -7.02 5.62
CA THR A 372 13.59 -6.02 5.30
C THR A 372 12.81 -6.47 4.07
N MET A 373 11.51 -6.22 4.05
CA MET A 373 10.66 -6.47 2.88
C MET A 373 11.19 -5.73 1.64
N GLN A 374 11.78 -4.53 1.82
CA GLN A 374 12.47 -3.82 0.74
C GLN A 374 13.64 -4.64 0.16
N SER A 375 14.47 -5.25 1.02
CA SER A 375 15.61 -6.06 0.59
C SER A 375 15.13 -7.34 -0.09
N SER A 376 14.13 -8.02 0.48
CA SER A 376 13.51 -9.22 -0.10
C SER A 376 12.91 -8.93 -1.49
N ALA A 377 12.24 -7.78 -1.66
CA ALA A 377 11.60 -7.43 -2.93
C ALA A 377 12.59 -7.06 -4.04
N ASN A 378 13.79 -6.57 -3.71
CA ASN A 378 14.89 -6.34 -4.64
C ASN A 378 15.79 -7.57 -4.85
N GLY A 379 15.61 -8.62 -4.06
CA GLY A 379 16.45 -9.81 -4.08
C GLY A 379 16.12 -10.80 -5.20
N LYS A 380 16.75 -11.97 -5.13
CA LYS A 380 16.40 -13.11 -5.99
C LYS A 380 14.99 -13.60 -5.67
N ILE A 381 14.30 -14.19 -6.64
CA ILE A 381 12.91 -14.63 -6.48
C ILE A 381 12.72 -15.64 -5.33
N GLU A 382 13.71 -16.49 -5.10
CA GLU A 382 13.69 -17.50 -4.02
C GLU A 382 13.80 -16.88 -2.63
N GLN A 383 14.28 -15.64 -2.54
CA GLN A 383 14.44 -14.89 -1.28
C GLN A 383 13.28 -13.94 -1.01
N ARG A 384 12.31 -13.89 -1.93
CA ARG A 384 11.21 -12.94 -1.88
C ARG A 384 10.11 -13.44 -0.95
N ASP A 385 9.78 -12.63 0.05
CA ASP A 385 8.80 -12.96 1.09
C ASP A 385 7.38 -12.50 0.74
N ASN A 386 7.25 -11.42 -0.04
CA ASN A 386 5.97 -10.88 -0.47
C ASN A 386 6.04 -10.17 -1.85
N PHE A 387 4.86 -10.00 -2.47
CA PHE A 387 4.71 -9.39 -3.79
C PHE A 387 4.01 -8.01 -3.76
N ASN A 388 3.62 -7.51 -2.58
CA ASN A 388 2.85 -6.28 -2.41
C ASN A 388 3.56 -5.02 -2.96
N PHE A 389 4.89 -5.02 -2.99
CA PHE A 389 5.68 -3.85 -3.40
C PHE A 389 5.98 -3.77 -4.91
N GLY A 390 5.38 -4.64 -5.74
CA GLY A 390 5.58 -4.60 -7.21
C GLY A 390 6.94 -5.14 -7.66
N TRP A 391 7.43 -4.75 -8.84
CA TRP A 391 8.54 -5.47 -9.47
C TRP A 391 9.57 -4.57 -10.17
N GLY A 392 10.83 -4.98 -10.12
CA GLY A 392 11.92 -4.46 -10.95
C GLY A 392 12.01 -2.94 -10.97
N ARG A 393 12.04 -2.36 -12.17
CA ARG A 393 12.13 -0.90 -12.39
C ARG A 393 10.97 -0.12 -11.75
N ARG A 394 9.82 -0.77 -11.53
CA ARG A 394 8.61 -0.16 -10.95
C ARG A 394 8.38 -0.57 -9.49
N LEU A 395 9.38 -1.16 -8.83
CA LEU A 395 9.29 -1.48 -7.40
C LEU A 395 8.94 -0.24 -6.57
N CYS A 396 8.09 -0.43 -5.56
CA CYS A 396 7.62 0.63 -4.67
C CYS A 396 8.80 1.37 -4.01
N PRO A 397 8.94 2.69 -4.22
CA PRO A 397 10.01 3.48 -3.61
C PRO A 397 9.81 3.65 -2.10
N GLY A 398 8.56 3.61 -1.62
CA GLY A 398 8.21 3.77 -0.20
C GLY A 398 8.26 2.48 0.62
N SER A 399 8.74 1.36 0.06
CA SER A 399 8.71 0.05 0.73
C SER A 399 9.42 0.02 2.09
N TYR A 400 10.54 0.74 2.24
CA TYR A 400 11.22 0.85 3.53
C TYR A 400 10.41 1.64 4.55
N LEU A 401 9.90 2.81 4.15
CA LEU A 401 9.08 3.66 5.01
C LEU A 401 7.81 2.91 5.46
N ALA A 402 7.12 2.25 4.54
CA ALA A 402 5.95 1.41 4.84
C ALA A 402 6.24 0.34 5.90
N GLU A 403 7.39 -0.33 5.81
CA GLU A 403 7.79 -1.35 6.79
C GLU A 403 8.09 -0.74 8.17
N VAL A 404 8.74 0.43 8.21
CA VAL A 404 8.98 1.19 9.46
C VAL A 404 7.66 1.58 10.12
N GLU A 405 6.72 2.14 9.36
CA GLU A 405 5.42 2.59 9.86
C GLU A 405 4.58 1.44 10.42
N LEU A 406 4.45 0.36 9.64
CA LEU A 406 3.71 -0.84 10.08
C LEU A 406 4.35 -1.46 11.33
N PHE A 407 5.69 -1.50 11.39
CA PHE A 407 6.39 -2.05 12.55
C PHE A 407 6.12 -1.25 13.81
N ASN A 408 6.23 0.09 13.74
CA ASN A 408 5.97 0.94 14.89
C ASN A 408 4.51 0.84 15.35
N ALA A 409 3.55 0.88 14.42
CA ALA A 409 2.13 0.73 14.75
C ALA A 409 1.85 -0.64 15.40
N PHE A 410 2.40 -1.72 14.83
CA PHE A 410 2.22 -3.08 15.33
C PHE A 410 2.80 -3.25 16.75
N VAL A 411 4.04 -2.82 16.94
CA VAL A 411 4.72 -2.87 18.24
C VAL A 411 3.98 -2.04 19.29
N GLN A 412 3.56 -0.81 18.95
CA GLN A 412 2.80 0.05 19.87
C GLN A 412 1.48 -0.60 20.31
N VAL A 413 0.72 -1.16 19.37
CA VAL A 413 -0.54 -1.84 19.68
C VAL A 413 -0.30 -3.03 20.61
N PHE A 414 0.58 -3.96 20.27
CA PHE A 414 0.73 -5.21 21.04
C PHE A 414 1.57 -5.08 22.31
N ALA A 415 2.33 -3.99 22.48
CA ALA A 415 2.94 -3.67 23.77
C ALA A 415 1.91 -3.16 24.79
N ARG A 416 0.87 -2.46 24.33
CA ARG A 416 -0.03 -1.69 25.20
C ARG A 416 -1.45 -2.27 25.28
N CYS A 417 -1.87 -3.05 24.29
CA CYS A 417 -3.24 -3.50 24.13
C CYS A 417 -3.38 -5.00 23.81
N LYS A 418 -4.54 -5.54 24.15
CA LYS A 418 -5.10 -6.77 23.56
C LYS A 418 -6.29 -6.40 22.67
N ILE A 419 -6.45 -7.09 21.55
CA ILE A 419 -7.57 -6.94 20.63
C ILE A 419 -8.53 -8.10 20.85
N GLU A 420 -9.78 -7.79 21.16
CA GLU A 420 -10.84 -8.78 21.38
C GLU A 420 -12.05 -8.51 20.47
N PRO A 421 -12.83 -9.56 20.12
CA PRO A 421 -14.12 -9.37 19.49
C PRO A 421 -15.11 -8.67 20.44
N ILE A 422 -16.20 -8.13 19.89
CA ILE A 422 -17.26 -7.50 20.70
C ILE A 422 -17.91 -8.52 21.64
N SER A 423 -18.09 -9.74 21.16
CA SER A 423 -18.62 -10.88 21.90
C SER A 423 -17.94 -12.17 21.42
N GLN A 424 -18.14 -13.31 22.09
CA GLN A 424 -17.47 -14.59 21.77
C GLN A 424 -17.76 -15.11 20.35
N GLU A 425 -18.73 -14.55 19.63
CA GLU A 425 -19.11 -14.98 18.27
C GLU A 425 -18.93 -13.87 17.22
N GLU A 426 -18.66 -12.62 17.63
CA GLU A 426 -18.59 -11.45 16.73
C GLU A 426 -17.14 -11.11 16.34
N TYR A 427 -16.47 -12.06 15.70
CA TYR A 427 -15.13 -11.83 15.14
C TYR A 427 -15.19 -11.09 13.80
N PRO A 428 -14.15 -10.30 13.45
CA PRO A 428 -14.01 -9.73 12.11
C PRO A 428 -14.08 -10.80 11.02
N ASP A 429 -14.82 -10.56 9.93
CA ASP A 429 -14.82 -11.48 8.79
C ASP A 429 -13.50 -11.37 8.03
N ILE A 430 -12.59 -12.31 8.29
CA ILE A 430 -11.29 -12.38 7.62
C ILE A 430 -11.34 -13.16 6.31
N THR A 431 -12.49 -13.71 5.92
CA THR A 431 -12.68 -14.49 4.69
C THR A 431 -13.36 -13.68 3.59
N GLY A 432 -14.20 -12.73 3.94
CA GLY A 432 -14.75 -11.71 3.06
C GLY A 432 -13.71 -10.68 2.65
N ALA A 433 -14.08 -9.81 1.73
CA ALA A 433 -13.27 -8.70 1.28
C ALA A 433 -14.18 -7.68 0.59
N ARG A 434 -13.79 -6.41 0.61
CA ARG A 434 -14.43 -5.35 -0.17
C ARG A 434 -13.38 -4.50 -0.87
N GLU A 435 -13.68 -4.05 -2.07
CA GLU A 435 -12.80 -3.10 -2.76
C GLU A 435 -12.90 -1.72 -2.10
N ASN A 436 -11.76 -1.09 -1.78
CA ASN A 436 -11.65 0.35 -1.57
C ASN A 436 -11.38 1.02 -2.88
N ALA A 437 -12.25 1.94 -3.27
CA ALA A 437 -11.95 2.90 -4.31
C ALA A 437 -11.35 2.28 -5.60
N GLY A 438 -11.64 0.99 -5.86
CA GLY A 438 -11.23 0.22 -7.03
C GLY A 438 -9.76 -0.22 -7.15
N LEU A 439 -8.93 -0.15 -6.11
CA LEU A 439 -7.58 -0.76 -6.13
C LEU A 439 -7.29 -1.63 -4.89
N ASN A 440 -7.45 -1.06 -3.70
CA ASN A 440 -7.13 -1.72 -2.44
C ASN A 440 -8.26 -2.65 -2.00
N ILE A 441 -7.93 -3.67 -1.23
CA ILE A 441 -8.88 -4.68 -0.75
C ILE A 441 -8.94 -4.60 0.78
N LEU A 442 -10.05 -4.13 1.33
CA LEU A 442 -10.26 -4.05 2.76
C LEU A 442 -10.93 -5.31 3.31
N PRO A 443 -10.76 -5.57 4.62
CA PRO A 443 -11.73 -6.38 5.32
C PRO A 443 -13.14 -5.75 5.22
N PRO A 444 -14.20 -6.57 5.24
CA PRO A 444 -15.54 -6.06 5.54
C PRO A 444 -15.52 -5.17 6.79
N PRO A 445 -16.38 -4.14 6.88
CA PRO A 445 -16.41 -3.27 8.06
C PRO A 445 -16.57 -4.11 9.34
N TYR A 446 -15.74 -3.85 10.33
CA TYR A 446 -15.72 -4.60 11.58
C TYR A 446 -15.50 -3.66 12.75
N ARG A 447 -15.87 -4.15 13.93
CA ARG A 447 -15.68 -3.45 15.20
C ARG A 447 -15.07 -4.43 16.18
N VAL A 448 -14.13 -3.95 16.98
CA VAL A 448 -13.38 -4.75 17.98
C VAL A 448 -13.18 -3.93 19.24
N ARG A 449 -12.72 -4.58 20.30
CA ARG A 449 -12.36 -3.95 21.57
C ARG A 449 -10.84 -3.91 21.70
N PHE A 450 -10.29 -2.73 21.93
CA PHE A 450 -8.91 -2.56 22.35
C PHE A 450 -8.89 -2.42 23.86
N LEU A 451 -8.31 -3.41 24.54
CA LEU A 451 -8.21 -3.44 26.00
C LEU A 451 -6.78 -3.13 26.41
N LYS A 452 -6.60 -2.17 27.33
CA LYS A 452 -5.28 -1.87 27.89
C LYS A 452 -4.75 -3.09 28.63
N ARG A 453 -3.50 -3.44 28.36
CA ARG A 453 -2.78 -4.49 29.10
C ARG A 453 -2.49 -4.01 30.53
N GLU A 454 -2.90 -4.79 31.52
CA GLU A 454 -2.59 -4.51 32.94
C GLU A 454 -1.10 -4.71 33.25
N ASP A 455 -0.45 -5.59 32.49
CA ASP A 455 0.96 -5.98 32.62
C ASP A 455 1.90 -5.18 31.71
N THR A 456 1.42 -4.09 31.09
CA THR A 456 2.23 -3.26 30.19
C THR A 456 3.49 -2.72 30.88
N LEU A 457 4.65 -2.94 30.27
CA LEU A 457 5.94 -2.36 30.71
C LEU A 457 6.24 -1.00 30.09
N VAL A 458 5.38 -0.53 29.17
CA VAL A 458 5.48 0.80 28.58
C VAL A 458 5.06 1.83 29.63
N ILE A 459 5.99 2.69 30.04
CA ILE A 459 5.70 3.87 30.85
C ILE A 459 5.17 4.92 29.88
N VAL A 460 3.88 5.28 30.04
CA VAL A 460 3.21 6.33 29.25
C VAL A 460 3.63 7.71 29.73
#